data_AF-A0A922LRN7-F1
#
_entry.id   AF-A0A922LRN7-F1
#
_cell.length_a   1.000
_cell.length_b   1.000
_cell.length_c   1.000
_cell.angle_alpha   90.00
_cell.angle_beta   90.00
_cell.angle_gamma   90.00
#
_symmetry.space_group_name_H-M   'P 1'
#
loop_
_entity.id
_entity.type
_entity.pdbx_description
1 polymer ?
#
loop_
_entity_poly.entity_id
_entity_poly.type
_entity_poly.pdbx_seq_one_letter_code
_entity_poly.pdbx_strand_id
1 'polypeptide(L)'
;MLTLNATQLSGVRYLLANREAVCKFLVTEILSRLQETKSSDTLNVRSVQGDSKKVKYETSELRLYEVLEDPPICNRLLQYKVHKERQDSSRFDKGTPQTMKSLTELVNRGVDVKLDVPFELWDKPPAEVTALFKETNLLKGAWMKNLQINQNILQNHTSRMSYNLCTTHWRHS
;
A
#
# COMPACT_ATOMS: atom_id res chain seq x y z
N MET A 1 -5.52 25.31 -7.03
CA MET A 1 -6.33 24.09 -7.27
C MET A 1 -5.73 23.42 -8.50
N LEU A 2 -5.03 22.28 -8.36
CA LEU A 2 -4.41 21.61 -9.51
C LEU A 2 -5.50 20.88 -10.30
N THR A 3 -5.69 21.24 -11.57
CA THR A 3 -6.65 20.61 -12.48
C THR A 3 -6.07 19.31 -13.04
N LEU A 4 -6.81 18.20 -12.90
CA LEU A 4 -6.43 16.90 -13.45
C LEU A 4 -6.76 16.83 -14.95
N ASN A 5 -5.87 16.26 -15.76
CA ASN A 5 -6.14 16.03 -17.19
C ASN A 5 -6.97 14.75 -17.42
N ALA A 6 -7.48 14.58 -18.64
CA ALA A 6 -8.37 13.46 -18.99
C ALA A 6 -7.74 12.08 -18.73
N THR A 7 -6.44 11.92 -18.96
CA THR A 7 -5.72 10.65 -18.71
C THR A 7 -5.57 10.37 -17.22
N GLN A 8 -5.25 11.38 -16.41
CA GLN A 8 -5.19 11.28 -14.95
C GLN A 8 -6.57 10.97 -14.36
N LEU A 9 -7.61 11.63 -14.87
CA LEU A 9 -9.00 11.36 -14.47
C LEU A 9 -9.43 9.93 -14.82
N SER A 10 -9.04 9.42 -15.99
CA SER A 10 -9.30 8.03 -16.37
C SER A 10 -8.61 7.04 -15.43
N GLY A 11 -7.34 7.28 -15.10
CA GLY A 11 -6.59 6.44 -14.15
C GLY A 11 -7.15 6.48 -12.72
N VAL A 12 -7.53 7.66 -12.23
CA VAL A 12 -8.19 7.82 -10.93
C VAL A 12 -9.56 7.12 -10.94
N ARG A 13 -10.35 7.28 -12.00
CA ARG A 13 -11.65 6.60 -12.14
C ARG A 13 -11.49 5.08 -12.15
N TYR A 14 -10.50 4.55 -12.86
CA TYR A 14 -10.20 3.12 -12.85
C TYR A 14 -9.90 2.61 -11.43
N LEU A 15 -9.04 3.30 -10.69
CA LEU A 15 -8.70 2.91 -9.30
C LEU A 15 -9.91 2.98 -8.35
N LEU A 16 -10.70 4.06 -8.45
CA LEU A 16 -11.90 4.23 -7.62
C LEU A 16 -12.98 3.19 -7.95
N ALA A 17 -13.06 2.76 -9.22
CA ALA A 17 -13.98 1.72 -9.65
C ALA A 17 -13.47 0.30 -9.33
N ASN A 18 -12.15 0.11 -9.22
CA ASN A 18 -11.53 -1.20 -9.07
C ASN A 18 -10.94 -1.40 -7.66
N ARG A 19 -11.84 -1.70 -6.70
CA ARG A 19 -11.45 -2.02 -5.31
C ARG A 19 -10.55 -3.27 -5.19
N GLU A 20 -10.63 -4.20 -6.15
CA GLU A 20 -9.73 -5.37 -6.18
C GLU A 20 -8.28 -4.94 -6.37
N ALA A 21 -8.03 -3.99 -7.28
CA ALA A 21 -6.71 -3.42 -7.49
C ALA A 21 -6.17 -2.76 -6.21
N VAL A 22 -6.99 -1.97 -5.51
CA VAL A 22 -6.62 -1.35 -4.22
C VAL A 22 -6.25 -2.42 -3.18
N CYS A 23 -7.07 -3.47 -3.04
CA CYS A 23 -6.79 -4.55 -2.10
C CYS A 23 -5.50 -5.29 -2.44
N LYS A 24 -5.26 -5.55 -3.73
CA LYS A 24 -4.05 -6.21 -4.23
C LYS A 24 -2.79 -5.44 -3.81
N PHE A 25 -2.73 -4.12 -4.02
CA PHE A 25 -1.56 -3.33 -3.62
C PHE A 25 -1.33 -3.33 -2.11
N LEU A 26 -2.39 -3.16 -1.31
CA LEU A 26 -2.26 -3.19 0.15
C LEU A 26 -1.76 -4.55 0.64
N VAL A 27 -2.35 -5.65 0.16
CA VAL A 27 -1.94 -7.01 0.52
C VAL A 27 -0.50 -7.30 0.10
N THR A 28 -0.09 -6.90 -1.11
CA THR A 28 1.28 -7.07 -1.58
C THR A 28 2.29 -6.38 -0.66
N GLU A 29 2.04 -5.12 -0.27
CA GLU A 29 2.95 -4.40 0.62
C GLU A 29 3.00 -5.00 2.03
N ILE A 30 1.85 -5.43 2.56
CA ILE A 30 1.78 -6.11 3.85
C ILE A 30 2.57 -7.44 3.82
N LEU A 31 2.37 -8.26 2.79
CA LEU A 31 3.07 -9.53 2.64
C LEU A 31 4.59 -9.33 2.49
N SER A 32 5.01 -8.32 1.72
CA SER A 32 6.43 -7.95 1.61
C SER A 32 7.01 -7.61 2.98
N ARG A 33 6.34 -6.75 3.75
CA ARG A 33 6.84 -6.36 5.07
C ARG A 33 6.82 -7.50 6.09
N LEU A 34 5.85 -8.41 6.01
CA LEU A 34 5.88 -9.62 6.81
C LEU A 34 7.10 -10.49 6.48
N GLN A 35 7.49 -10.60 5.21
CA GLN A 35 8.68 -11.33 4.82
C GLN A 35 9.96 -10.67 5.35
N GLU A 36 10.03 -9.34 5.28
CA GLU A 36 11.18 -8.54 5.76
C GLU A 36 11.34 -8.62 7.30
N THR A 37 10.24 -8.78 8.04
CA THR A 37 10.20 -8.78 9.52
C THR A 37 10.09 -10.18 10.13
N LYS A 38 10.57 -11.21 9.43
CA LYS A 38 10.61 -12.56 9.99
C LYS A 38 11.62 -12.61 11.14
N SER A 39 11.18 -13.08 12.30
CA SER A 39 12.04 -13.30 13.46
C SER A 39 11.58 -14.52 14.27
N SER A 40 12.54 -15.25 14.84
CA SER A 40 12.33 -16.35 15.78
C SER A 40 12.11 -15.89 17.23
N ASP A 41 12.09 -14.59 17.48
CA ASP A 41 12.00 -14.02 18.82
C ASP A 41 10.70 -14.41 19.54
N THR A 42 10.77 -14.38 20.87
CA THR A 42 9.63 -14.63 21.74
C THR A 42 9.38 -13.44 22.64
N LEU A 43 8.11 -13.07 22.75
CA LEU A 43 7.62 -12.00 23.62
C LEU A 43 7.18 -12.61 24.94
N ASN A 44 7.58 -11.99 26.04
CA ASN A 44 7.08 -12.34 27.37
C ASN A 44 5.88 -11.43 27.70
N VAL A 45 4.68 -11.96 27.58
CA VAL A 45 3.44 -11.23 27.88
C VAL A 45 3.02 -11.58 29.30
N ARG A 46 2.87 -10.59 30.17
CA ARG A 46 2.31 -10.77 31.52
C ARG A 46 0.80 -10.53 31.49
N SER A 47 0.06 -11.47 32.05
CA SER A 47 -1.36 -11.31 32.33
C SER A 47 -1.57 -10.35 33.52
N VAL A 48 -2.77 -9.78 33.61
CA VAL A 48 -3.22 -8.97 34.77
C VAL A 48 -3.17 -9.79 36.07
N GLN A 49 -3.34 -11.11 35.98
CA GLN A 49 -3.22 -12.04 37.11
C GLN A 49 -1.77 -12.44 37.48
N GLY A 50 -0.76 -11.90 36.79
CA GLY A 50 0.65 -12.10 37.12
C GLY A 50 1.35 -13.24 36.36
N ASP A 51 0.60 -14.14 35.72
CA ASP A 51 1.17 -15.22 34.91
C ASP A 51 1.86 -14.68 33.65
N SER A 52 3.10 -15.11 33.40
CA SER A 52 3.83 -14.80 32.16
C SER A 52 3.67 -15.90 31.12
N LYS A 53 3.23 -15.55 29.91
CA LYS A 53 3.21 -16.44 28.75
C LYS A 53 4.24 -16.00 27.71
N LYS A 54 4.94 -16.98 27.13
CA LYS A 54 5.81 -16.77 25.97
C LYS A 54 4.98 -16.90 24.69
N VAL A 55 4.97 -15.85 23.89
CA VAL A 55 4.29 -15.79 22.59
C VAL A 55 5.34 -15.60 21.49
N LYS A 56 5.25 -16.34 20.39
CA LYS A 56 6.16 -16.12 19.25
C LYS A 56 5.88 -14.76 18.62
N TYR A 57 6.93 -13.98 18.36
CA TYR A 57 6.81 -12.68 17.69
C TYR A 57 6.11 -12.81 16.33
N GLU A 58 6.45 -13.84 15.56
CA GLU A 58 5.89 -14.12 14.23
C GLU A 58 4.35 -14.18 14.20
N THR A 59 3.73 -14.67 15.27
CA THR A 59 2.26 -14.80 15.38
C THR A 59 1.64 -13.79 16.35
N SER A 60 2.43 -12.81 16.81
CA SER A 60 1.98 -11.84 17.80
C SER A 60 1.17 -10.71 17.18
N GLU A 61 0.23 -10.17 17.96
CA GLU A 61 -0.53 -8.97 17.60
C GLU A 61 0.37 -7.75 17.47
N LEU A 62 1.45 -7.69 18.27
CA LEU A 62 2.46 -6.64 18.22
C LEU A 62 3.10 -6.57 16.83
N ARG A 63 3.57 -7.69 16.29
CA ARG A 63 4.14 -7.74 14.93
C ARG A 63 3.14 -7.27 13.89
N LEU A 64 1.88 -7.66 14.01
CA LEU A 64 0.84 -7.21 13.08
C LEU A 64 0.68 -5.69 13.13
N TYR A 65 0.66 -5.09 14.33
CA TYR A 65 0.61 -3.65 14.49
C TYR A 65 1.83 -2.96 13.86
N GLU A 66 3.04 -3.41 14.16
CA GLU A 66 4.29 -2.86 13.60
C GLU A 66 4.27 -2.93 12.07
N VAL A 67 3.89 -4.08 11.51
CA VAL A 67 3.75 -4.31 10.06
C VAL A 67 2.70 -3.40 9.40
N LEU A 68 1.80 -2.77 10.14
CA LEU A 68 0.75 -1.91 9.59
C LEU A 68 0.97 -0.43 9.88
N GLU A 69 1.48 -0.09 11.06
CA GLU A 69 1.52 1.27 11.59
C GLU A 69 2.93 1.79 11.84
N ASP A 70 3.95 0.94 11.97
CA ASP A 70 5.30 1.41 12.33
C ASP A 70 6.39 0.97 11.34
N PRO A 71 6.72 1.81 10.32
CA PRO A 71 5.96 2.99 9.87
C PRO A 71 4.64 2.59 9.16
N PRO A 72 3.72 3.53 8.86
CA PRO A 72 2.44 3.20 8.22
C PRO A 72 2.61 2.51 6.87
N ILE A 73 1.99 1.33 6.67
CA ILE A 73 2.22 0.50 5.48
C ILE A 73 1.84 1.21 4.19
N CYS A 74 0.76 1.99 4.22
CA CYS A 74 0.25 2.71 3.06
C CYS A 74 1.27 3.74 2.53
N ASN A 75 2.22 4.22 3.34
CA ASN A 75 3.25 5.16 2.88
C ASN A 75 4.14 4.55 1.78
N ARG A 76 4.30 3.22 1.75
CA ARG A 76 5.05 2.53 0.67
C ARG A 76 4.41 2.75 -0.70
N LEU A 77 3.11 3.05 -0.76
CA LEU A 77 2.41 3.31 -2.02
C LEU A 77 2.84 4.63 -2.66
N LEU A 78 3.35 5.59 -1.89
CA LEU A 78 3.86 6.85 -2.43
C LEU A 78 5.14 6.67 -3.27
N GLN A 79 5.78 5.49 -3.19
CA GLN A 79 6.92 5.14 -4.04
C GLN A 79 6.50 4.64 -5.42
N TYR A 80 5.21 4.33 -5.61
CA TYR A 80 4.71 3.90 -6.90
C TYR A 80 4.69 5.05 -7.89
N LYS A 81 4.95 4.70 -9.15
CA LYS A 81 4.88 5.55 -10.32
C LYS A 81 3.90 4.96 -11.30
N VAL A 82 3.46 5.81 -12.21
CA VAL A 82 2.49 5.47 -13.25
C VAL A 82 3.23 5.34 -14.57
N HIS A 83 3.28 4.11 -15.08
CA HIS A 83 3.87 3.75 -16.36
C HIS A 83 2.84 3.96 -17.47
N LYS A 84 2.82 5.15 -18.08
CA LYS A 84 1.87 5.51 -19.15
C LYS A 84 1.98 4.60 -20.37
N GLU A 85 3.11 3.93 -20.53
CA GLU A 85 3.37 2.95 -21.58
C GLU A 85 2.66 1.60 -21.38
N ARG A 86 2.10 1.33 -20.19
CA ARG A 86 1.38 0.08 -19.85
C ARG A 86 -0.13 0.35 -19.71
N GLN A 87 -0.96 -0.64 -20.00
CA GLN A 87 -2.44 -0.50 -20.00
C GLN A 87 -3.15 -1.27 -18.87
N ASP A 88 -2.47 -2.21 -18.22
CA ASP A 88 -3.03 -3.07 -17.18
C ASP A 88 -2.58 -2.65 -15.78
N SER A 89 -2.87 -3.47 -14.77
CA SER A 89 -2.47 -3.19 -13.38
C SER A 89 -0.95 -3.05 -13.17
N SER A 90 -0.13 -3.57 -14.10
CA SER A 90 1.33 -3.38 -14.07
C SER A 90 1.75 -1.93 -14.33
N ARG A 91 0.80 -1.06 -14.72
CA ARG A 91 0.99 0.40 -14.83
C ARG A 91 1.42 1.05 -13.52
N PHE A 92 1.12 0.45 -12.37
CA PHE A 92 1.60 0.92 -11.08
C PHE A 92 2.80 0.10 -10.64
N ASP A 93 3.97 0.73 -10.64
CA ASP A 93 5.24 0.07 -10.35
C ASP A 93 6.19 1.09 -9.70
N LYS A 94 7.10 0.64 -8.82
CA LYS A 94 8.04 1.52 -8.10
C LYS A 94 9.22 1.96 -8.98
N GLY A 95 9.47 1.25 -10.09
CA GLY A 95 10.50 1.56 -11.06
C GLY A 95 10.26 2.89 -11.79
N THR A 96 11.32 3.44 -12.39
CA THR A 96 11.20 4.66 -13.20
C THR A 96 10.53 4.33 -14.55
N PRO A 97 9.42 5.01 -14.93
CA PRO A 97 8.77 4.83 -16.23
C PRO A 97 9.69 5.09 -17.41
N GLN A 98 9.48 4.36 -18.51
CA GLN A 98 10.34 4.51 -19.69
C GLN A 98 10.28 5.93 -20.25
N THR A 99 9.08 6.53 -20.28
CA THR A 99 8.90 7.92 -20.68
C THR A 99 9.73 8.88 -19.82
N MET A 100 9.77 8.68 -18.50
CA MET A 100 10.53 9.53 -17.59
C MET A 100 12.05 9.38 -17.77
N LYS A 101 12.54 8.17 -18.06
CA LYS A 101 13.95 7.95 -18.39
C LYS A 101 14.34 8.75 -19.64
N SER A 102 13.58 8.61 -20.71
CA SER A 102 13.82 9.31 -21.98
C SER A 102 13.76 10.83 -21.83
N LEU A 103 12.80 11.35 -21.06
CA LEU A 103 12.70 12.78 -20.76
C LEU A 103 13.92 13.29 -19.98
N THR A 104 14.37 12.53 -18.97
CA THR A 104 15.56 12.89 -18.18
C THR A 104 16.84 12.87 -19.03
N GLU A 105 16.98 11.91 -19.94
CA GLU A 105 18.11 11.83 -20.87
C GLU A 105 18.18 13.04 -21.81
N LEU A 106 17.03 13.53 -22.30
CA LEU A 106 16.97 14.73 -23.14
C LEU A 106 17.40 15.98 -22.36
N VAL A 107 16.87 16.16 -21.15
CA VAL A 107 17.25 17.27 -20.26
C VAL A 107 18.75 17.22 -19.95
N ASN A 108 19.31 16.05 -19.66
CA ASN A 108 20.74 15.87 -19.39
C ASN A 108 21.63 16.19 -20.59
N ARG A 109 21.10 16.10 -21.82
CA ARG A 109 21.81 16.50 -23.05
C ARG A 109 21.68 18.00 -23.35
N GLY A 110 21.05 18.77 -22.46
CA GLY A 110 20.82 20.21 -22.64
C GLY A 110 19.66 20.53 -23.58
N VAL A 111 18.80 19.56 -23.90
CA VAL A 111 17.57 19.82 -24.66
C VAL A 111 16.54 20.46 -23.74
N ASP A 112 16.02 21.62 -24.16
CA ASP A 112 14.90 22.29 -23.48
C ASP A 112 13.60 21.50 -23.70
N VAL A 113 13.25 20.64 -22.73
CA VAL A 113 12.00 19.90 -22.72
C VAL A 113 10.92 20.74 -22.03
N LYS A 114 10.02 21.32 -22.83
CA LYS A 114 8.83 21.99 -22.31
C LYS A 114 7.78 20.96 -21.91
N LEU A 115 7.64 20.72 -20.61
CA LEU A 115 6.50 19.98 -20.05
C LEU A 115 5.55 20.93 -19.33
N ASP A 116 4.27 20.54 -19.28
CA ASP A 116 3.25 21.21 -18.48
C ASP A 116 3.50 21.09 -16.96
N VAL A 117 4.48 20.29 -16.53
CA VAL A 117 4.82 20.02 -15.13
C VAL A 117 6.29 20.38 -14.87
N PRO A 118 6.58 21.33 -13.97
CA PRO A 118 7.95 21.68 -13.56
C PRO A 118 8.77 20.47 -13.10
N PHE A 119 10.07 20.49 -13.40
CA PHE A 119 11.01 19.41 -13.05
C PHE A 119 10.99 19.03 -11.57
N GLU A 120 10.87 20.02 -10.68
CA GLU A 120 10.77 19.85 -9.23
C GLU A 120 9.56 19.00 -8.77
N LEU A 121 8.56 18.84 -9.63
CA LEU A 121 7.36 18.05 -9.35
C LEU A 121 7.42 16.64 -9.96
N TRP A 122 8.49 16.27 -10.67
CA TRP A 122 8.62 14.96 -11.31
C TRP A 122 8.80 13.81 -10.31
N ASP A 123 9.36 14.14 -9.13
CA ASP A 123 9.50 13.18 -8.02
C ASP A 123 8.26 13.12 -7.13
N LYS A 124 7.26 13.97 -7.35
CA LYS A 124 6.03 13.94 -6.56
C LYS A 124 5.11 12.82 -7.03
N PRO A 125 4.41 12.13 -6.10
CA PRO A 125 3.44 11.11 -6.47
C PRO A 125 2.35 11.67 -7.39
N PRO A 126 2.02 10.98 -8.50
CA PRO A 126 0.95 11.41 -9.38
C PRO A 126 -0.42 11.29 -8.69
N ALA A 127 -1.44 11.92 -9.27
CA ALA A 127 -2.80 11.94 -8.73
C ALA A 127 -3.38 10.52 -8.56
N GLU A 128 -3.11 9.61 -9.50
CA GLU A 128 -3.51 8.22 -9.41
C GLU A 128 -2.90 7.52 -8.19
N VAL A 129 -1.61 7.76 -7.90
CA VAL A 129 -0.92 7.16 -6.75
C VAL A 129 -1.44 7.78 -5.44
N THR A 130 -1.73 9.08 -5.45
CA THR A 130 -2.35 9.75 -4.29
C THR A 130 -3.75 9.20 -4.02
N ALA A 131 -4.53 8.90 -5.06
CA ALA A 131 -5.84 8.24 -4.93
C ALA A 131 -5.69 6.82 -4.38
N LEU A 132 -4.75 6.03 -4.91
CA LEU A 132 -4.44 4.68 -4.40
C LEU A 132 -4.04 4.72 -2.92
N PHE A 133 -3.18 5.66 -2.53
CA PHE A 133 -2.79 5.90 -1.14
C PHE A 133 -4.02 6.19 -0.26
N LYS A 134 -4.93 7.05 -0.71
CA LYS A 134 -6.14 7.39 0.05
C LYS A 134 -7.06 6.17 0.23
N GLU A 135 -7.35 5.45 -0.85
CA GLU A 135 -8.25 4.29 -0.82
C GLU A 135 -7.70 3.14 0.03
N THR A 136 -6.39 2.87 -0.08
CA THR A 136 -5.75 1.84 0.76
C THR A 136 -5.73 2.21 2.24
N ASN A 137 -5.58 3.48 2.60
CA ASN A 137 -5.71 3.93 3.99
C ASN A 137 -7.12 3.71 4.53
N LEU A 138 -8.15 4.00 3.72
CA LEU A 138 -9.54 3.73 4.10
C LEU A 138 -9.79 2.23 4.30
N LEU A 139 -9.30 1.40 3.38
CA LEU A 139 -9.42 -0.06 3.46
C LEU A 139 -8.70 -0.62 4.70
N LYS A 140 -7.45 -0.21 4.94
CA LYS A 140 -6.67 -0.58 6.14
C LYS A 140 -7.41 -0.17 7.41
N GLY A 141 -7.90 1.06 7.47
CA GLY A 141 -8.62 1.59 8.64
C GLY A 141 -9.91 0.82 8.93
N ALA A 142 -10.70 0.49 7.91
CA ALA A 142 -11.89 -0.34 8.06
C ALA A 142 -11.55 -1.75 8.58
N TRP A 143 -10.49 -2.35 8.06
CA TRP A 143 -10.01 -3.66 8.50
C TRP A 143 -9.52 -3.64 9.95
N MET A 144 -8.71 -2.66 10.35
CA MET A 144 -8.22 -2.54 11.74
C MET A 144 -9.36 -2.35 12.74
N LYS A 145 -10.39 -1.57 12.40
CA LYS A 145 -11.59 -1.42 13.24
C LYS A 145 -12.32 -2.75 13.42
N ASN A 146 -12.46 -3.53 12.34
CA ASN A 146 -13.09 -4.85 12.40
C ASN A 146 -12.28 -5.85 13.25
N LEU A 147 -10.95 -5.72 13.30
CA LEU A 147 -10.11 -6.52 14.21
C LEU A 147 -10.32 -6.17 15.68
N GLN A 148 -10.42 -4.87 16.00
CA GLN A 148 -10.66 -4.42 17.37
C GLN A 148 -12.01 -4.88 17.90
N ILE A 149 -13.02 -4.98 17.03
CA ILE A 149 -14.35 -5.48 17.38
C ILE A 149 -14.33 -7.01 17.59
N ASN A 150 -13.47 -7.75 16.89
CA ASN A 150 -13.40 -9.21 16.99
C ASN A 150 -12.04 -9.69 17.50
N GLN A 151 -11.87 -9.73 18.82
CA GLN A 151 -10.66 -10.24 19.47
C GLN A 151 -10.26 -11.67 19.03
N ASN A 152 -11.21 -12.48 18.55
CA ASN A 152 -10.95 -13.84 18.04
C ASN A 152 -10.28 -13.91 16.66
N ILE A 153 -10.26 -12.81 15.88
CA ILE A 153 -9.63 -12.80 14.54
C ILE A 153 -8.10 -12.75 14.66
N LEU A 154 -7.57 -12.29 15.81
CA LEU A 154 -6.15 -12.11 16.07
C LEU A 154 -5.30 -13.39 16.05
N GLN A 155 -5.92 -14.55 16.24
CA GLN A 155 -5.22 -15.84 16.36
C GLN A 155 -4.90 -16.54 15.02
N ASN A 156 -5.38 -16.03 13.87
CA ASN A 156 -5.31 -16.73 12.56
C ASN A 156 -4.54 -15.97 11.46
N HIS A 157 -3.79 -14.92 11.81
CA HIS A 157 -3.44 -13.85 10.86
C HIS A 157 -2.44 -14.20 9.77
N THR A 158 -1.46 -15.06 10.01
CA THR A 158 -0.36 -15.25 9.05
C THR A 158 -0.76 -16.01 7.77
N SER A 159 -1.78 -16.88 7.80
CA SER A 159 -2.16 -17.71 6.64
C SER A 159 -3.44 -17.28 5.93
N ARG A 160 -4.29 -16.45 6.58
CA ARG A 160 -5.61 -16.03 6.06
C ARG A 160 -5.74 -14.54 5.73
N MET A 161 -4.67 -13.75 5.90
CA MET A 161 -4.69 -12.30 5.68
C MET A 161 -5.12 -11.88 4.27
N SER A 162 -4.63 -12.54 3.21
CA SER A 162 -5.00 -12.22 1.83
C SER A 162 -6.47 -12.54 1.52
N TYR A 163 -6.96 -13.69 1.98
CA TYR A 163 -8.35 -14.11 1.78
C TYR A 163 -9.30 -13.21 2.57
N ASN A 164 -9.05 -12.94 3.86
CA ASN A 164 -9.99 -12.19 4.69
C ASN A 164 -10.01 -10.68 4.38
N LEU A 165 -8.86 -10.04 4.09
CA LEU A 165 -8.85 -8.60 3.76
C LEU A 165 -9.72 -8.29 2.54
N CYS A 166 -9.65 -9.14 1.51
CA CYS A 166 -10.34 -8.89 0.25
C CYS A 166 -11.70 -9.60 0.15
N THR A 167 -12.07 -10.55 1.01
CA THR A 167 -13.39 -11.26 0.92
C THR A 167 -14.40 -10.87 2.01
N THR A 168 -13.97 -10.49 3.21
CA THR A 168 -14.91 -10.25 4.34
C THR A 168 -15.71 -8.96 4.20
N HIS A 169 -15.23 -7.99 3.42
CA HIS A 169 -15.98 -6.77 3.09
C HIS A 169 -16.88 -6.93 1.85
N TRP A 170 -16.84 -8.08 1.18
CA TRP A 170 -17.44 -8.29 -0.15
C TRP A 170 -18.77 -9.06 -0.14
N ARG A 171 -19.32 -9.43 1.03
CA ARG A 171 -20.56 -10.22 1.04
C ARG A 171 -21.85 -9.43 0.87
N HIS A 172 -21.86 -8.10 0.96
CA HIS A 172 -23.09 -7.28 0.97
C HIS A 172 -22.95 -5.99 0.14
N SER A 173 -22.62 -6.10 -1.14
CA SER A 173 -22.82 -5.01 -2.12
C SER A 173 -23.16 -5.59 -3.48
#